data_AF-A0A026WPK9-F1
#
_entry.id   AF-A0A026WPK9-F1
#
_cell.length_a   1.000
_cell.length_b   1.000
_cell.length_c   1.000
_cell.angle_alpha   90.00
_cell.angle_beta   90.00
_cell.angle_gamma   90.00
#
_symmetry.space_group_name_H-M   'P 1'
#
loop_
_entity.id
_entity.type
_entity.pdbx_description
1 polymer ?
#
loop_
_entity_poly.entity_id
_entity_poly.type
_entity_poly.pdbx_seq_one_letter_code
_entity_poly.pdbx_strand_id
1 'polypeptide(L)'
;MIRRNIDASLGLVNGTIATVISVIRDTSNDYVEKIKLLLPSGFEYLIKRVSVKFQVMDKAYVIRKQFPLSLSYGITIHKSQGLSLQNAIMDIDNSVFSCGQVYVALSRVTTLDRLYLINYDPSSVIASEEAIIEYNRLRRIYKPEAQIITISKERYRKVKDVPWILSKTIVSV
;
A
#
# COMPACT_ATOMS: atom_id res chain seq x y z
N MET A 1 5.50 5.28 7.70
CA MET A 1 5.60 5.67 6.28
C MET A 1 5.86 7.16 6.10
N ILE A 2 6.80 7.52 5.24
CA ILE A 2 7.10 8.90 4.81
C ILE A 2 6.00 9.39 3.86
N ARG A 3 5.55 10.64 4.03
CA ARG A 3 4.40 11.22 3.33
C ARG A 3 4.74 12.29 2.28
N ARG A 4 6.03 12.47 1.99
CA ARG A 4 6.54 13.40 0.97
C ARG A 4 7.90 12.97 0.47
N ASN A 5 8.30 13.51 -0.68
CA ASN A 5 9.68 13.43 -1.12
C ASN A 5 10.51 14.42 -0.29
N ILE A 6 11.54 13.90 0.38
CA ILE A 6 12.54 14.67 1.13
C ILE A 6 13.83 14.65 0.31
N ASP A 7 14.33 13.45 0.02
CA ASP A 7 15.52 13.23 -0.82
C ASP A 7 15.41 11.86 -1.51
N ALA A 8 15.34 11.86 -2.84
CA ALA A 8 15.22 10.64 -3.62
C ALA A 8 16.51 9.82 -3.65
N SER A 9 17.68 10.47 -3.60
CA SER A 9 18.99 9.79 -3.62
C SER A 9 19.21 8.96 -2.36
N LEU A 10 18.61 9.37 -1.24
CA LEU A 10 18.67 8.70 0.05
C LEU A 10 17.53 7.70 0.29
N GLY A 11 16.60 7.55 -0.67
CA GLY A 11 15.41 6.73 -0.52
C GLY A 11 14.35 7.32 0.43
N LEU A 12 14.48 8.60 0.81
CA LEU A 12 13.53 9.34 1.64
C LEU A 12 12.39 9.92 0.77
N VAL A 13 11.65 9.03 0.11
CA VAL A 13 10.56 9.37 -0.80
C VAL A 13 9.19 9.10 -0.18
N ASN A 14 8.15 9.69 -0.78
CA ASN A 14 6.78 9.41 -0.38
C ASN A 14 6.48 7.91 -0.55
N GLY A 15 5.96 7.29 0.51
CA GLY A 15 5.67 5.86 0.52
C GLY A 15 6.73 4.99 1.19
N THR A 16 7.95 5.49 1.43
CA THR A 16 8.97 4.72 2.14
C THR A 16 8.48 4.36 3.55
N ILE A 17 8.37 3.06 3.83
CA ILE A 17 8.05 2.53 5.15
C ILE A 17 9.37 2.35 5.90
N ALA A 18 9.45 2.91 7.09
CA ALA A 18 10.66 2.93 7.92
C ALA A 18 10.26 2.74 9.39
N THR A 19 11.18 2.21 10.19
CA THR A 19 10.99 1.95 11.62
C THR A 19 11.52 3.13 12.43
N VAL A 20 10.74 3.61 13.39
CA VAL A 20 11.22 4.61 14.35
C VAL A 20 12.13 3.92 15.35
N ILE A 21 13.37 4.39 15.49
CA ILE A 21 14.36 3.80 16.40
C ILE A 21 14.70 4.72 17.58
N SER A 22 14.54 6.04 17.43
CA SER A 22 14.67 6.96 18.54
C SER A 22 13.90 8.26 18.32
N VAL A 23 13.52 8.90 19.42
CA VAL A 23 12.83 10.19 19.45
C VAL A 23 13.69 11.15 20.25
N ILE A 24 14.19 12.20 19.61
CA ILE A 24 15.05 13.20 20.24
C ILE A 24 14.17 14.35 20.70
N ARG A 25 14.22 14.63 22.00
CA ARG A 25 13.43 15.68 22.65
C ARG A 25 14.35 16.73 23.25
N ASP A 26 13.90 17.97 23.23
CA ASP A 26 14.51 19.05 23.99
C ASP A 26 14.19 18.84 25.49
N THR A 27 15.24 18.84 26.31
CA THR A 27 15.16 18.64 27.77
C THR A 27 14.40 19.75 28.48
N SER A 28 14.25 20.92 27.84
CA SER A 28 13.71 22.13 28.46
C SER A 28 12.17 22.17 28.43
N ASN A 29 11.54 21.58 27.42
CA ASN A 29 10.11 21.73 27.15
C ASN A 29 9.42 20.46 26.62
N ASP A 30 10.09 19.30 26.68
CA ASP A 30 9.64 18.00 26.13
C ASP A 30 9.26 18.05 24.63
N TYR A 31 9.73 19.08 23.91
CA TYR A 31 9.46 19.21 22.48
C TYR A 31 10.28 18.19 21.71
N VAL A 32 9.60 17.30 20.97
CA VAL A 32 10.27 16.37 20.06
C VAL A 32 10.95 17.17 18.95
N GLU A 33 12.27 17.26 18.90
CA GLU A 33 13.00 18.02 17.88
C GLU A 33 13.12 17.21 16.57
N LYS A 34 13.51 15.94 16.70
CA LYS A 34 13.82 15.04 15.57
C LYS A 34 13.36 13.62 15.87
N ILE A 35 13.04 12.87 14.82
CA ILE A 35 12.73 11.44 14.89
C ILE A 35 13.75 10.70 14.04
N LYS A 36 14.42 9.71 14.63
CA LYS A 36 15.38 8.86 13.93
C LYS A 36 14.64 7.66 13.32
N LEU A 37 14.82 7.47 12.02
CA LEU A 37 14.23 6.39 11.24
C LEU A 37 15.30 5.43 10.74
N LEU A 38 15.01 4.14 10.79
CA LEU A 38 15.73 3.08 10.09
C LEU A 38 14.96 2.72 8.81
N LEU A 39 15.58 2.92 7.66
CA LEU A 39 15.00 2.55 6.35
C LEU A 39 15.20 1.06 6.06
N PRO A 40 14.42 0.48 5.13
CA PRO A 40 14.61 -0.90 4.67
C PRO A 40 15.97 -1.16 4.02
N SER A 41 16.64 -0.10 3.54
CA SER A 41 18.02 -0.15 3.04
C SER A 41 19.07 -0.33 4.13
N GLY A 42 18.69 -0.26 5.41
CA GLY A 42 19.60 -0.33 6.56
C GLY A 42 20.18 1.02 6.99
N PHE A 43 19.94 2.09 6.24
CA PHE A 43 20.42 3.43 6.57
C PHE A 43 19.52 4.15 7.57
N GLU A 44 20.13 4.99 8.40
CA GLU A 44 19.44 5.75 9.44
C GLU A 44 19.42 7.24 9.11
N TYR A 45 18.26 7.88 9.30
CA TYR A 45 18.10 9.31 9.03
C TYR A 45 17.30 10.02 10.12
N LEU A 46 17.66 11.28 10.37
CA LEU A 46 16.95 12.17 11.27
C LEU A 46 15.93 13.00 10.51
N ILE A 47 14.66 12.84 10.84
CA ILE A 47 13.55 13.58 10.25
C ILE A 47 13.12 14.72 11.16
N LYS A 48 12.93 15.90 10.55
CA LYS A 48 12.41 17.11 11.18
C LYS A 48 10.97 17.39 10.73
N ARG A 49 10.29 18.28 11.45
CA ARG A 49 9.01 18.82 10.98
C ARG A 49 9.20 19.65 9.73
N VAL A 50 8.22 19.56 8.84
CA VAL A 50 8.13 20.35 7.61
C VAL A 50 6.91 21.25 7.67
N SER A 51 7.03 22.47 7.18
CA SER A 51 5.90 23.38 7.00
C SER A 51 5.31 23.17 5.61
N VAL A 52 4.01 22.98 5.53
CA VAL A 52 3.27 22.83 4.27
C VAL A 52 2.13 23.84 4.24
N LYS A 53 2.01 24.56 3.13
CA LYS A 53 0.98 25.56 2.87
C LYS A 53 -0.20 24.90 2.17
N PHE A 54 -1.40 25.06 2.73
CA PHE A 54 -2.65 24.56 2.18
C PHE A 54 -3.55 25.74 1.85
N GLN A 55 -4.06 25.79 0.64
CA GLN A 55 -5.10 26.75 0.28
C GLN A 55 -6.45 26.22 0.78
N VAL A 56 -7.16 27.03 1.55
CA VAL A 56 -8.47 26.64 2.13
C VAL A 56 -9.60 27.37 1.42
N MET A 57 -9.37 28.60 0.96
CA MET A 57 -10.29 29.38 0.13
C MET A 57 -9.48 30.20 -0.88
N ASP A 58 -10.15 30.91 -1.80
CA ASP A 58 -9.44 31.82 -2.71
C ASP A 58 -8.61 32.82 -1.90
N LYS A 59 -7.31 32.89 -2.21
CA LYS A 59 -6.27 33.68 -1.52
C LYS A 59 -6.12 33.45 0.00
N ALA A 60 -6.80 32.47 0.60
CA ALA A 60 -6.66 32.14 2.02
C ALA A 60 -5.85 30.85 2.23
N TYR A 61 -4.82 30.92 3.08
CA TYR A 61 -3.88 29.83 3.29
C TYR A 61 -3.66 29.51 4.76
N VAL A 62 -3.50 28.22 5.06
CA VAL A 62 -3.10 27.70 6.37
C VAL A 62 -1.75 26.99 6.23
N ILE A 63 -0.85 27.22 7.18
CA ILE A 63 0.44 26.54 7.24
C ILE A 63 0.39 25.49 8.35
N ARG A 64 0.64 24.23 7.99
CA ARG A 64 0.77 23.13 8.94
C ARG A 64 2.24 22.76 9.07
N LYS A 65 2.79 22.81 10.30
CA LYS A 65 4.14 22.32 10.62
C LYS A 65 4.05 20.97 11.32
N GLN A 66 4.46 19.90 10.64
CA GLN A 66 4.35 18.53 11.16
C GLN A 66 5.46 17.62 10.62
N PHE A 67 5.79 16.54 11.31
CA PHE A 67 6.63 15.49 10.77
C PHE A 67 5.96 14.87 9.54
N PRO A 68 6.67 14.67 8.42
CA PRO A 68 6.10 14.07 7.22
C PRO A 68 5.95 12.55 7.35
N LEU A 69 5.42 12.08 8.47
CA LEU A 69 5.31 10.68 8.84
C LEU A 69 3.87 10.32 9.16
N SER A 70 3.50 9.07 8.89
CA SER A 70 2.21 8.49 9.22
C SER A 70 2.45 7.05 9.67
N LEU A 71 1.73 6.61 10.70
CA LEU A 71 1.71 5.20 11.09
C LEU A 71 1.24 4.35 9.91
N SER A 72 1.89 3.20 9.72
CA SER A 72 1.71 2.38 8.52
C SER A 72 1.76 0.89 8.82
N TYR A 73 1.23 0.48 9.97
CA TYR A 73 0.95 -0.94 10.25
C TYR A 73 -0.20 -1.46 9.38
N GLY A 74 -1.20 -0.61 9.13
CA GLY A 74 -2.26 -0.83 8.16
C GLY A 74 -2.38 0.40 7.25
N ILE A 75 -2.56 0.16 5.95
CA ILE A 75 -2.82 1.19 4.95
C ILE A 75 -3.94 0.72 4.04
N THR A 76 -4.76 1.65 3.55
CA THR A 76 -5.79 1.29 2.57
C THR A 76 -5.16 1.00 1.21
N ILE A 77 -5.83 0.19 0.40
CA ILE A 77 -5.37 -0.15 -0.97
C ILE A 77 -5.14 1.13 -1.80
N HIS A 78 -6.01 2.14 -1.68
CA HIS A 78 -5.81 3.42 -2.35
C HIS A 78 -4.53 4.14 -1.92
N LYS A 79 -4.10 4.00 -0.66
CA LYS A 79 -2.85 4.60 -0.17
C LYS A 79 -1.61 3.77 -0.49
N SER A 80 -1.78 2.49 -0.83
CA SER A 80 -0.70 1.63 -1.29
C SER A 80 -0.46 1.71 -2.81
N GLN A 81 -1.35 2.38 -3.57
CA GLN A 81 -1.19 2.55 -5.01
C GLN A 81 0.16 3.22 -5.34
N GLY A 82 0.94 2.58 -6.22
CA GLY A 82 2.29 3.05 -6.58
C GLY A 82 3.40 2.65 -5.61
N LEU A 83 3.07 2.04 -4.46
CA LEU A 83 4.08 1.47 -3.56
C LEU A 83 4.56 0.12 -4.05
N SER A 84 5.78 -0.24 -3.64
CA SER A 84 6.31 -1.60 -3.69
C SER A 84 6.52 -2.07 -2.25
N LEU A 85 5.83 -3.13 -1.86
CA LEU A 85 5.82 -3.69 -0.52
C LEU A 85 6.60 -5.01 -0.53
N GLN A 86 7.48 -5.21 0.45
CA GLN A 86 8.24 -6.45 0.59
C GLN A 86 7.39 -7.58 1.15
N ASN A 87 6.42 -7.26 2.02
CA ASN A 87 5.52 -8.18 2.67
C ASN A 87 4.20 -7.47 2.99
N ALA A 88 3.08 -8.19 2.88
CA ALA A 88 1.78 -7.64 3.27
C ALA A 88 0.80 -8.74 3.65
N ILE A 89 -0.03 -8.43 4.66
CA ILE A 89 -1.28 -9.13 4.92
C ILE A 89 -2.40 -8.28 4.33
N MET A 90 -3.25 -8.86 3.51
CA MET A 90 -4.34 -8.18 2.82
C MET A 90 -5.68 -8.79 3.20
N ASP A 91 -6.58 -7.95 3.68
CA ASP A 91 -7.98 -8.28 3.87
C ASP A 91 -8.73 -8.08 2.55
N ILE A 92 -9.23 -9.17 1.97
CA ILE A 92 -9.89 -9.19 0.66
C ILE A 92 -11.29 -9.80 0.82
N ASP A 93 -12.07 -9.22 1.72
CA ASP A 93 -13.47 -9.57 1.90
C ASP A 93 -14.35 -8.93 0.80
N ASN A 94 -15.68 -9.09 0.94
CA ASN A 94 -16.64 -8.51 0.02
C ASN A 94 -16.82 -6.98 0.18
N SER A 95 -16.04 -6.32 1.04
CA SER A 95 -15.99 -4.86 1.17
C SER A 95 -15.06 -4.19 0.14
N VAL A 96 -14.42 -4.95 -0.75
CA VAL A 96 -13.67 -4.35 -1.86
C VAL A 96 -14.64 -3.83 -2.93
N PHE A 97 -14.87 -2.52 -2.92
CA PHE A 97 -15.96 -1.89 -3.67
C PHE A 97 -15.62 -1.50 -5.12
N SER A 98 -14.34 -1.46 -5.52
CA SER A 98 -13.94 -0.90 -6.83
C SER A 98 -13.31 -1.91 -7.78
N CYS A 99 -13.68 -1.81 -9.06
CA CYS A 99 -13.06 -2.58 -10.15
C CYS A 99 -11.54 -2.43 -10.14
N GLY A 100 -10.82 -3.55 -10.20
CA GLY A 100 -9.36 -3.59 -10.23
C GLY A 100 -8.67 -3.30 -8.89
N GLN A 101 -9.40 -3.01 -7.80
CA GLN A 101 -8.80 -2.69 -6.51
C GLN A 101 -8.04 -3.88 -5.90
N VAL A 102 -8.58 -5.10 -6.01
CA VAL A 102 -7.85 -6.31 -5.61
C VAL A 102 -6.57 -6.47 -6.40
N TYR A 103 -6.61 -6.29 -7.73
CA TYR A 103 -5.42 -6.34 -8.57
C TYR A 103 -4.38 -5.28 -8.18
N VAL A 104 -4.81 -4.05 -7.87
CA VAL A 104 -3.92 -2.99 -7.37
C VAL A 104 -3.24 -3.45 -6.09
N ALA A 105 -3.99 -4.00 -5.12
CA ALA A 105 -3.45 -4.49 -3.86
C ALA A 105 -2.41 -5.60 -4.08
N LEU A 106 -2.80 -6.67 -4.79
CA LEU A 106 -1.95 -7.83 -5.07
C LEU A 106 -0.66 -7.44 -5.80
N SER A 107 -0.75 -6.53 -6.78
CA SER A 107 0.41 -6.05 -7.53
C SER A 107 1.37 -5.15 -6.74
N ARG A 108 1.08 -4.82 -5.47
CA ARG A 108 2.02 -4.07 -4.63
C ARG A 108 3.10 -4.95 -4.01
N VAL A 109 2.84 -6.25 -3.83
CA VAL A 109 3.80 -7.18 -3.20
C VAL A 109 4.69 -7.79 -4.28
N THR A 110 6.00 -7.74 -4.08
CA THR A 110 6.97 -8.14 -5.10
C THR A 110 7.13 -9.65 -5.25
N THR A 111 6.73 -10.43 -4.25
CA THR A 111 6.91 -11.89 -4.19
C THR A 111 5.70 -12.57 -3.56
N LEU A 112 5.22 -13.67 -4.17
CA LEU A 112 4.06 -14.41 -3.67
C LEU A 112 4.27 -15.01 -2.27
N ASP A 113 5.48 -15.48 -1.94
CA ASP A 113 5.82 -16.05 -0.62
C ASP A 113 5.65 -15.07 0.56
N ARG A 114 5.51 -13.78 0.27
CA ARG A 114 5.36 -12.70 1.25
C ARG A 114 4.01 -12.01 1.17
N LEU A 115 3.08 -12.59 0.43
CA LEU A 115 1.69 -12.15 0.31
C LEU A 115 0.82 -13.09 1.14
N TYR A 116 0.06 -12.52 2.07
CA TYR A 116 -0.88 -13.26 2.89
C TYR A 116 -2.28 -12.67 2.72
N LEU A 117 -3.26 -13.51 2.41
CA LEU A 117 -4.65 -13.10 2.23
C LEU A 117 -5.48 -13.57 3.42
N ILE A 118 -6.36 -12.71 3.91
CA ILE A 118 -7.37 -13.04 4.92
C ILE A 118 -8.76 -12.70 4.38
N ASN A 119 -9.77 -13.48 4.80
CA ASN A 119 -11.18 -13.34 4.41
C ASN A 119 -11.41 -13.32 2.89
N TYR A 120 -10.56 -14.02 2.11
CA TYR A 120 -10.57 -13.89 0.65
C TYR A 120 -11.90 -14.33 0.04
N ASP A 121 -12.60 -13.39 -0.59
CA ASP A 121 -13.80 -13.65 -1.37
C ASP A 121 -13.46 -13.50 -2.88
N PRO A 122 -13.44 -14.59 -3.66
CA PRO A 122 -13.21 -14.52 -5.11
C PRO A 122 -14.17 -13.59 -5.86
N SER A 123 -15.37 -13.35 -5.33
CA SER A 123 -16.33 -12.43 -5.95
C SER A 123 -15.92 -10.96 -5.86
N SER A 124 -14.93 -10.63 -5.01
CA SER A 124 -14.32 -9.30 -4.93
C SER A 124 -13.35 -9.01 -6.10
N VAL A 125 -12.94 -10.03 -6.84
CA VAL A 125 -12.03 -9.90 -8.00
C VAL A 125 -12.83 -9.47 -9.22
N ILE A 126 -13.04 -8.16 -9.33
CA ILE A 126 -13.86 -7.54 -10.38
C ILE A 126 -13.03 -6.69 -11.33
N ALA A 127 -13.39 -6.70 -12.61
CA ALA A 127 -12.81 -5.87 -13.66
C ALA A 127 -13.91 -5.05 -14.36
N SER A 128 -13.57 -3.84 -14.78
CA SER A 128 -14.53 -2.98 -15.51
C SER A 128 -14.76 -3.53 -16.92
N GLU A 129 -16.03 -3.68 -17.30
CA GLU A 129 -16.42 -4.10 -18.66
C GLU A 129 -15.94 -3.12 -19.72
N GLU A 130 -16.04 -1.81 -19.45
CA GLU A 130 -15.57 -0.75 -20.34
C GLU A 130 -14.06 -0.86 -20.60
N ALA A 131 -13.29 -1.15 -19.54
CA ALA A 131 -11.86 -1.38 -19.67
C ALA A 131 -11.57 -2.62 -20.52
N ILE A 132 -12.31 -3.72 -20.31
CA ILE A 132 -12.17 -4.96 -21.11
C ILE A 132 -12.44 -4.69 -22.59
N ILE A 133 -13.51 -3.95 -22.91
CA ILE A 133 -13.88 -3.57 -24.28
C ILE A 133 -12.73 -2.77 -24.92
N GLU A 134 -12.19 -1.79 -24.20
CA GLU A 134 -11.11 -0.95 -24.72
C GLU A 134 -9.81 -1.75 -24.90
N TYR A 135 -9.43 -2.62 -23.95
CA TYR A 135 -8.28 -3.51 -24.09
C TYR A 135 -8.42 -4.42 -25.32
N ASN A 136 -9.62 -4.94 -25.58
CA ASN A 136 -9.89 -5.76 -26.75
C ASN A 136 -9.81 -4.96 -28.06
N ARG A 137 -10.29 -3.69 -28.06
CA ARG A 137 -10.12 -2.78 -29.19
C ARG A 137 -8.64 -2.54 -29.49
N LEU A 138 -7.84 -2.25 -28.47
CA LEU A 138 -6.39 -2.04 -28.60
C LEU A 138 -5.66 -3.31 -29.08
N ARG A 139 -6.03 -4.50 -28.59
CA ARG A 139 -5.48 -5.78 -29.07
C ARG A 139 -5.73 -5.98 -30.56
N ARG A 140 -6.95 -5.70 -31.06
CA ARG A 140 -7.24 -5.82 -32.50
C ARG A 140 -6.38 -4.92 -33.37
N ILE A 141 -6.06 -3.70 -32.90
CA ILE A 141 -5.29 -2.72 -33.67
C ILE A 141 -3.78 -3.03 -33.62
N TYR A 142 -3.26 -3.32 -32.42
CA TYR A 142 -1.81 -3.33 -32.18
C TYR A 142 -1.24 -4.72 -31.88
N LYS A 143 -2.07 -5.72 -31.59
CA LYS A 143 -1.64 -7.07 -31.19
C LYS A 143 -2.68 -8.15 -31.55
N PRO A 144 -3.00 -8.33 -32.85
CA PRO A 144 -4.11 -9.16 -33.30
C PRO A 144 -3.96 -10.65 -32.94
N GLU A 145 -2.73 -11.11 -32.69
CA GLU A 145 -2.42 -12.46 -32.22
C GLU A 145 -2.74 -12.70 -30.73
N ALA A 146 -2.99 -11.64 -29.95
CA ALA A 146 -3.35 -11.77 -28.56
C ALA A 146 -4.79 -12.28 -28.40
N GLN A 147 -5.01 -13.19 -27.44
CA GLN A 147 -6.33 -13.69 -27.10
C GLN A 147 -7.27 -12.54 -26.70
N ILE A 148 -8.54 -12.61 -27.08
CA ILE A 148 -9.56 -11.64 -26.65
C ILE A 148 -9.96 -11.95 -25.20
N ILE A 149 -10.10 -10.91 -24.38
CA ILE A 149 -10.60 -11.05 -23.00
C ILE A 149 -12.12 -11.21 -23.06
N THR A 150 -12.63 -12.35 -22.62
CA THR A 150 -14.07 -12.61 -22.53
C THR A 150 -14.65 -12.02 -21.24
N ILE A 151 -15.83 -11.42 -21.34
CA ILE A 151 -16.61 -10.98 -20.17
C ILE A 151 -17.36 -12.20 -19.64
N SER A 152 -16.89 -12.76 -18.52
CA SER A 152 -17.64 -13.79 -17.81
C SER A 152 -18.71 -13.15 -16.92
N LYS A 153 -19.93 -13.67 -16.99
CA LYS A 153 -21.03 -13.31 -16.09
C LYS A 153 -21.11 -14.22 -14.86
N GLU A 154 -20.27 -15.25 -14.79
CA GLU A 154 -20.27 -16.20 -13.67
C GLU A 154 -19.62 -15.59 -12.44
N ARG A 155 -20.38 -15.49 -11.35
CA ARG A 155 -19.84 -15.14 -10.03
C ARG A 155 -19.19 -16.39 -9.44
N TYR A 156 -17.88 -16.35 -9.24
CA TYR A 156 -17.16 -17.42 -8.54
C TYR A 156 -17.69 -17.56 -7.09
N ARG A 157 -17.90 -18.80 -6.65
CA ARG A 157 -18.37 -19.11 -5.29
C ARG A 157 -17.27 -18.85 -4.26
N LYS A 158 -17.67 -18.39 -3.07
CA LYS A 158 -16.80 -18.18 -1.91
C LYS A 158 -15.95 -19.43 -1.63
N VAL A 159 -14.63 -19.29 -1.70
CA VAL A 159 -13.69 -20.34 -1.27
C VAL A 159 -13.67 -20.30 0.25
N LYS A 160 -13.83 -21.46 0.91
CA LYS A 160 -13.73 -21.51 2.38
C LYS A 160 -12.30 -21.18 2.79
N ASP A 161 -12.14 -20.29 3.76
CA ASP A 161 -10.83 -20.00 4.35
C ASP A 161 -10.18 -21.29 4.85
N VAL A 162 -8.88 -21.44 4.59
CA VAL A 162 -8.08 -22.53 5.18
C VAL A 162 -7.67 -22.06 6.59
N PRO A 163 -8.01 -22.79 7.66
CA PRO A 163 -7.61 -22.42 9.01
C PRO A 163 -6.09 -22.31 9.13
N TRP A 164 -5.60 -21.14 9.56
CA TRP A 164 -4.19 -20.84 9.78
C TRP A 164 -3.58 -21.53 11.03
N ILE A 165 -4.22 -22.57 11.57
CA ILE A 165 -3.75 -23.26 12.78
C ILE A 165 -2.68 -24.28 12.38
N LEU A 166 -1.43 -23.87 12.58
CA LEU A 166 -0.24 -24.66 12.89
C LEU A 166 -0.46 -26.18 13.00
N SER A 167 -0.21 -26.91 11.91
CA SER A 167 0.18 -28.32 11.98
C SER A 167 1.67 -28.46 11.68
N LYS A 168 2.49 -27.82 12.52
CA LYS A 168 3.81 -28.37 12.83
C LYS A 168 3.87 -28.58 14.34
N THR A 169 3.53 -29.80 14.69
CA THR A 169 3.87 -30.52 15.91
C THR A 169 4.93 -29.79 16.75
N ILE A 170 4.51 -29.12 17.81
CA ILE A 170 5.36 -28.93 18.98
C ILE A 170 5.48 -30.33 19.57
N VAL A 171 6.50 -31.08 19.15
CA VAL A 171 6.88 -32.28 19.88
C VAL A 171 7.48 -31.78 21.18
N SER A 172 6.70 -31.87 22.24
CA SER A 172 7.19 -31.89 23.61
C SER A 172 8.13 -33.08 23.79
N VAL A 173 9.43 -32.84 23.94
CA VAL A 173 10.34 -33.37 24.99
C VAL A 173 11.51 -32.41 25.10
#